data_AF-A0AAD6RE72-F1
#
_entry.id   AF-A0AAD6RE72-F1
#
_cell.length_a   1.000
_cell.length_b   1.000
_cell.length_c   1.000
_cell.angle_alpha   90.00
_cell.angle_beta   90.00
_cell.angle_gamma   90.00
#
_symmetry.space_group_name_H-M   'P 1'
#
loop_
_entity.id
_entity.type
_entity.pdbx_description
1 polymer ?
#
loop_
_entity_poly.entity_id
_entity_poly.type
_entity_poly.pdbx_seq_one_letter_code
_entity_poly.pdbx_strand_id
1 'polypeptide(L)'
;MSGAFCLSQLLQIPSTKILLKTSKFSKGLYVKAGATKYPNLCFYRNVQTVTYAIVDGSYVPTTTQTHQPDKTKENESTKPESVGAFQKLPMVMPSVDILYSSLRKAKRVPPTKGIANIAKRERNRGAKQLDALMKELAVPLREYTENFPKKKYLHPYERSLIELTLGDGNYEEVLRKVDALRKKVVGVGKECASLCAKSLTKREAGERLNEGLEKLEEVFKCEGKVVDDLLNIAKTLRAMPVVDLETPTLCLVGAPNVGKSSLVRVLSTGKPEVCNYPFTTRGILMGHIALNFQHFQVTDTPGLLKRCDEDRNNLEKLTLAVLSHLPTAILYVHDLTGECGTSPSDQFVIYKEIKQRFSNHLWLDVVSKCDILQEAPVIFIMEDSDTDNLELERYRKKGPEGAILVSVKDGKGLDELKVKVHEMLVTQMDRIRSSKIDEDNPELVT
;
A
#
# COMPACT_ATOMS: atom_id res chain seq x y z
N MET A 1 -44.49 -5.15 -33.07
CA MET A 1 -45.37 -4.08 -33.58
C MET A 1 -46.27 -3.62 -32.45
N SER A 2 -46.32 -2.31 -32.16
CA SER A 2 -47.26 -1.60 -31.26
C SER A 2 -47.23 -2.05 -29.78
N GLY A 3 -47.21 -1.22 -28.75
CA GLY A 3 -47.48 0.21 -28.57
C GLY A 3 -47.78 0.41 -27.07
N ALA A 4 -47.27 1.49 -26.50
CA ALA A 4 -47.19 1.81 -25.07
C ALA A 4 -48.53 1.86 -24.31
N PHE A 5 -48.50 1.75 -22.97
CA PHE A 5 -49.22 2.67 -22.07
C PHE A 5 -48.64 2.62 -20.64
N CYS A 6 -48.40 3.81 -20.10
CA CYS A 6 -47.99 4.14 -18.73
C CYS A 6 -49.08 5.05 -18.15
N LEU A 7 -49.43 4.93 -16.86
CA LEU A 7 -49.72 6.04 -15.93
C LEU A 7 -50.25 5.55 -14.56
N SER A 8 -49.47 5.86 -13.53
CA SER A 8 -49.82 6.35 -12.18
C SER A 8 -51.14 5.98 -11.49
N GLN A 9 -51.08 5.57 -10.21
CA GLN A 9 -51.59 6.38 -9.09
C GLN A 9 -51.25 5.81 -7.70
N LEU A 10 -50.97 6.74 -6.78
CA LEU A 10 -50.67 6.60 -5.35
C LEU A 10 -51.89 6.14 -4.53
N LEU A 11 -51.61 5.40 -3.45
CA LEU A 11 -52.58 4.97 -2.42
C LEU A 11 -52.32 5.67 -1.06
N GLN A 12 -53.41 6.07 -0.42
CA GLN A 12 -53.54 6.85 0.82
C GLN A 12 -53.54 5.99 2.11
N ILE A 13 -52.91 6.50 3.20
CA ILE A 13 -53.38 6.79 4.60
C ILE A 13 -54.37 5.77 5.26
N PRO A 14 -54.32 5.35 6.58
CA PRO A 14 -54.31 6.27 7.73
C PRO A 14 -53.80 5.87 9.15
N SER A 15 -53.43 6.95 9.87
CA SER A 15 -53.57 7.34 11.31
C SER A 15 -53.87 6.36 12.46
N THR A 16 -53.23 6.62 13.61
CA THR A 16 -53.85 6.52 14.95
C THR A 16 -53.53 7.75 15.83
N LYS A 17 -54.54 8.19 16.58
CA LYS A 17 -54.66 9.39 17.43
C LYS A 17 -54.19 9.12 18.89
N ILE A 18 -54.23 10.19 19.71
CA ILE A 18 -54.44 10.28 21.19
C ILE A 18 -53.15 10.78 21.90
N LEU A 19 -53.07 11.84 22.72
CA LEU A 19 -54.00 12.73 23.45
C LEU A 19 -53.25 14.04 23.80
N LEU A 20 -53.91 15.21 23.73
CA LEU A 20 -53.45 16.49 24.29
C LEU A 20 -54.51 17.00 25.27
N LYS A 21 -54.08 17.40 26.48
CA LYS A 21 -54.87 18.24 27.39
C LYS A 21 -53.97 19.31 28.04
N THR A 22 -54.17 20.55 27.56
CA THR A 22 -54.36 21.81 28.30
C THR A 22 -53.56 22.10 29.58
N SER A 23 -52.86 23.24 29.62
CA SER A 23 -53.23 24.40 30.46
C SER A 23 -52.34 25.63 30.23
N LYS A 24 -52.95 26.80 30.44
CA LYS A 24 -52.52 28.17 30.09
C LYS A 24 -51.50 28.80 31.07
N PHE A 25 -50.76 29.76 30.50
CA PHE A 25 -49.93 30.84 31.06
C PHE A 25 -50.29 31.45 32.43
N SER A 26 -49.24 31.78 33.21
CA SER A 26 -49.13 33.04 33.97
C SER A 26 -47.67 33.40 34.34
N LYS A 27 -47.42 34.71 34.44
CA LYS A 27 -46.16 35.48 34.61
C LYS A 27 -45.28 35.13 35.83
N GLY A 28 -43.98 35.44 35.73
CA GLY A 28 -43.12 35.71 36.91
C GLY A 28 -41.60 35.65 36.64
N LEU A 29 -40.89 36.75 36.90
CA LEU A 29 -39.42 36.85 36.97
C LEU A 29 -38.84 35.88 38.03
N TYR A 30 -37.65 35.31 37.80
CA TYR A 30 -36.42 35.47 38.62
C TYR A 30 -35.26 34.59 38.13
N VAL A 31 -34.06 35.09 38.40
CA VAL A 31 -32.67 34.71 38.08
C VAL A 31 -32.23 33.29 38.52
N LYS A 32 -31.50 32.54 37.65
CA LYS A 32 -30.07 32.09 37.75
C LYS A 32 -29.76 30.70 37.14
N ALA A 33 -28.62 30.66 36.45
CA ALA A 33 -27.62 29.58 36.28
C ALA A 33 -27.95 28.27 35.50
N GLY A 34 -27.09 28.01 34.49
CA GLY A 34 -26.61 26.68 34.15
C GLY A 34 -27.45 25.85 33.17
N ALA A 35 -27.26 26.05 31.85
CA ALA A 35 -27.79 25.16 30.83
C ALA A 35 -26.68 24.31 30.20
N THR A 36 -26.56 23.07 30.66
CA THR A 36 -25.93 21.96 29.95
C THR A 36 -26.83 21.57 28.76
N LYS A 37 -26.29 21.62 27.53
CA LYS A 37 -26.94 21.08 26.34
C LYS A 37 -26.34 19.71 26.03
N TYR A 38 -27.16 18.66 26.05
CA TYR A 38 -26.87 17.39 25.39
C TYR A 38 -27.25 17.49 23.91
N PRO A 39 -26.34 17.19 22.95
CA PRO A 39 -26.72 17.03 21.56
C PRO A 39 -27.16 15.59 21.26
N ASN A 40 -28.15 15.49 20.37
CA ASN A 40 -28.70 14.25 19.83
C ASN A 40 -27.60 13.34 19.25
N LEU A 41 -27.62 12.08 19.68
CA LEU A 41 -26.72 11.02 19.23
C LEU A 41 -27.15 10.53 17.85
N CYS A 42 -26.57 11.10 16.78
CA CYS A 42 -26.58 10.49 15.47
C CYS A 42 -25.65 9.27 15.48
N PHE A 43 -26.21 8.06 15.38
CA PHE A 43 -25.45 6.84 15.15
C PHE A 43 -24.86 6.86 13.73
N TYR A 44 -23.65 7.42 13.59
CA TYR A 44 -22.78 7.10 12.47
C TYR A 44 -22.10 5.75 12.77
N ARG A 45 -22.25 4.80 11.85
CA ARG A 45 -21.43 3.59 11.78
C ARG A 45 -19.97 4.04 11.75
N ASN A 46 -19.24 3.79 12.83
CA ASN A 46 -17.79 3.91 12.86
C ASN A 46 -17.22 2.92 11.84
N VAL A 47 -16.78 3.44 10.69
CA VAL A 47 -15.81 2.75 9.85
C VAL A 47 -14.54 2.67 10.70
N GLN A 48 -14.18 1.47 11.15
CA GLN A 48 -12.90 1.23 11.81
C GLN A 48 -11.79 1.38 10.77
N THR A 49 -11.37 2.62 10.48
CA THR A 49 -10.07 2.85 9.87
C THR A 49 -9.04 2.75 10.98
N VAL A 50 -8.25 1.68 10.96
CA VAL A 50 -7.00 1.60 11.72
C VAL A 50 -6.13 2.74 11.21
N THR A 51 -6.05 3.83 11.96
CA THR A 51 -5.12 4.93 11.71
C THR A 51 -3.72 4.44 12.07
N TYR A 52 -2.88 4.21 11.07
CA TYR A 52 -1.46 4.02 11.29
C TYR A 52 -0.85 5.36 11.74
N ALA A 53 0.07 5.32 12.69
CA ALA A 53 0.98 6.44 12.88
C ALA A 53 1.76 6.61 11.56
N ILE A 54 1.82 7.83 11.04
CA ILE A 54 2.68 8.15 9.90
C ILE A 54 4.11 7.86 10.37
N VAL A 55 4.72 6.79 9.83
CA VAL A 55 6.11 6.46 10.11
C VAL A 55 6.96 7.26 9.14
N ASP A 56 7.91 8.04 9.67
CA ASP A 56 8.93 8.73 8.89
C ASP A 56 9.90 7.67 8.34
N GLY A 57 9.62 7.17 7.13
CA GLY A 57 10.50 6.23 6.44
C GLY A 57 11.68 6.97 5.80
N SER A 58 12.91 6.53 6.07
CA SER A 58 14.12 7.07 5.47
C SER A 58 14.43 6.39 4.13
N TYR A 59 13.54 6.54 3.14
CA TYR A 59 13.84 6.07 1.79
C TYR A 59 14.88 7.01 1.15
N VAL A 60 16.13 6.56 1.10
CA VAL A 60 17.15 7.12 0.22
C VAL A 60 17.35 6.14 -0.95
N PRO A 61 16.94 6.52 -2.17
CA PRO A 61 17.12 5.68 -3.35
C PRO A 61 18.60 5.47 -3.60
N THR A 62 19.06 4.23 -3.39
CA THR A 62 20.45 3.87 -3.64
C THR A 62 20.66 3.78 -5.14
N THR A 63 21.44 4.69 -5.73
CA THR A 63 22.11 4.43 -7.01
C THR A 63 22.90 3.15 -6.86
N THR A 64 22.63 2.15 -7.70
CA THR A 64 23.38 0.89 -7.80
C THR A 64 24.87 1.18 -7.96
N GLN A 65 25.60 1.20 -6.85
CA GLN A 65 27.06 1.13 -6.85
C GLN A 65 27.45 -0.34 -6.94
N THR A 66 28.20 -0.67 -7.99
CA THR A 66 28.86 -1.95 -8.21
C THR A 66 29.78 -2.28 -7.04
N HIS A 67 29.32 -3.14 -6.12
CA HIS A 67 30.20 -3.82 -5.18
C HIS A 67 30.61 -5.19 -5.76
N GLN A 68 31.92 -5.43 -5.80
CA GLN A 68 32.51 -6.73 -6.18
C GLN A 68 31.98 -7.85 -5.27
N PRO A 69 31.62 -9.02 -5.82
CA PRO A 69 31.09 -10.11 -5.01
C PRO A 69 32.22 -10.82 -4.27
N ASP A 70 32.08 -10.89 -2.95
CA ASP A 70 32.87 -11.75 -2.09
C ASP A 70 32.46 -13.22 -2.35
N LYS A 71 33.44 -14.09 -2.55
CA LYS A 71 33.24 -15.49 -2.97
C LYS A 71 32.70 -16.33 -1.82
N THR A 72 31.38 -16.51 -1.75
CA THR A 72 30.76 -17.68 -1.11
C THR A 72 29.71 -18.28 -2.04
N LYS A 73 29.79 -19.60 -2.23
CA LYS A 73 28.96 -20.36 -3.17
C LYS A 73 27.50 -20.39 -2.69
N GLU A 74 26.65 -19.55 -3.27
CA GLU A 74 25.20 -19.75 -3.31
C GLU A 74 24.78 -19.92 -4.78
N ASN A 75 24.58 -21.18 -5.19
CA ASN A 75 23.96 -21.52 -6.47
C ASN A 75 22.44 -21.52 -6.28
N GLU A 76 21.80 -20.35 -6.42
CA GLU A 76 20.38 -20.22 -6.72
C GLU A 76 20.22 -18.99 -7.62
N SER A 77 19.62 -19.17 -8.79
CA SER A 77 19.44 -18.14 -9.82
C SER A 77 18.69 -16.93 -9.28
N THR A 78 19.41 -15.84 -9.02
CA THR A 78 18.86 -14.58 -8.51
C THR A 78 18.19 -13.78 -9.61
N LYS A 79 16.97 -14.16 -10.01
CA LYS A 79 16.07 -13.27 -10.76
C LYS A 79 15.15 -12.57 -9.75
N PRO A 80 15.07 -11.22 -9.71
CA PRO A 80 14.03 -10.56 -8.94
C PRO A 80 12.66 -10.99 -9.49
N GLU A 81 11.73 -11.30 -8.60
CA GLU A 81 10.39 -11.74 -8.99
C GLU A 81 9.64 -10.62 -9.74
N SER A 82 8.73 -11.01 -10.62
CA SER A 82 7.69 -10.14 -11.18
C SER A 82 6.88 -9.47 -10.05
N VAL A 83 6.38 -8.25 -10.27
CA VAL A 83 5.44 -7.58 -9.35
C VAL A 83 4.21 -8.48 -9.08
N GLY A 84 3.58 -8.31 -7.91
CA GLY A 84 2.39 -9.05 -7.49
C GLY A 84 2.64 -10.05 -6.37
N ALA A 85 3.75 -9.92 -5.63
CA ALA A 85 4.08 -10.82 -4.53
C ALA A 85 3.08 -10.69 -3.37
N PHE A 86 2.54 -9.49 -3.15
CA PHE A 86 1.62 -9.22 -2.04
C PHE A 86 0.28 -9.95 -2.17
N GLN A 87 -0.19 -10.19 -3.39
CA GLN A 87 -1.47 -10.86 -3.64
C GLN A 87 -1.38 -12.37 -3.39
N LYS A 88 -0.16 -12.93 -3.41
CA LYS A 88 0.12 -14.35 -3.14
C LYS A 88 0.36 -14.64 -1.66
N LEU A 89 0.25 -13.65 -0.77
CA LEU A 89 0.49 -13.82 0.67
C LEU A 89 -0.50 -14.82 1.30
N PRO A 90 -0.02 -15.77 2.13
CA PRO A 90 -0.88 -16.74 2.79
C PRO A 90 -1.86 -16.06 3.75
N MET A 91 -3.03 -16.66 3.95
CA MET A 91 -4.01 -16.15 4.93
C MET A 91 -3.52 -16.43 6.35
N VAL A 92 -3.19 -15.35 7.07
CA VAL A 92 -2.80 -15.43 8.48
C VAL A 92 -4.07 -15.47 9.33
N MET A 93 -4.14 -16.41 10.27
CA MET A 93 -5.22 -16.53 11.23
C MET A 93 -4.89 -15.72 12.51
N PRO A 94 -5.88 -15.10 13.19
CA PRO A 94 -5.65 -14.44 14.47
C PRO A 94 -5.02 -15.37 15.51
N SER A 95 -4.17 -14.82 16.37
CA SER A 95 -3.44 -15.59 17.39
C SER A 95 -4.38 -16.41 18.28
N VAL A 96 -5.47 -15.78 18.71
CA VAL A 96 -6.51 -16.38 19.55
C VAL A 96 -7.15 -17.60 18.90
N ASP A 97 -7.43 -17.52 17.59
CA ASP A 97 -8.05 -18.61 16.84
C ASP A 97 -7.07 -19.78 16.62
N ILE A 98 -5.78 -19.47 16.39
CA ILE A 98 -4.72 -20.49 16.34
C ILE A 98 -4.66 -21.25 17.66
N LEU A 99 -4.66 -20.55 18.78
CA LEU A 99 -4.57 -21.17 20.10
C LEU A 99 -5.77 -22.07 20.39
N TYR A 100 -7.00 -21.56 20.27
CA TYR A 100 -8.19 -22.33 20.63
C TYR A 100 -8.49 -23.47 19.64
N SER A 101 -8.19 -23.31 18.35
CA SER A 101 -8.30 -24.41 17.39
C SER A 101 -7.29 -25.52 17.70
N SER A 102 -6.03 -25.16 18.02
CA SER A 102 -4.98 -26.10 18.39
C SER A 102 -5.29 -26.87 19.67
N LEU A 103 -5.75 -26.18 20.72
CA LEU A 103 -6.17 -26.80 21.99
C LEU A 103 -7.31 -27.81 21.77
N ARG A 104 -8.31 -27.47 20.94
CA ARG A 104 -9.42 -28.37 20.62
C ARG A 104 -8.95 -29.62 19.88
N LYS A 105 -8.04 -29.48 18.92
CA LYS A 105 -7.48 -30.61 18.16
C LYS A 105 -6.63 -31.52 19.06
N ALA A 106 -5.78 -30.95 19.91
CA ALA A 106 -4.96 -31.69 20.86
C ALA A 106 -5.81 -32.51 21.84
N LYS A 107 -6.90 -31.94 22.38
CA LYS A 107 -7.82 -32.66 23.30
C LYS A 107 -8.47 -33.89 22.66
N ARG A 108 -8.65 -33.91 21.33
CA ARG A 108 -9.29 -35.02 20.59
C ARG A 108 -8.35 -36.18 20.29
N VAL A 109 -7.06 -36.07 20.58
CA VAL A 109 -6.10 -37.16 20.32
C VAL A 109 -6.45 -38.40 21.16
N PRO A 110 -6.73 -39.55 20.51
CA PRO A 110 -7.14 -40.74 21.23
C PRO A 110 -5.95 -41.46 21.89
N PRO A 111 -6.19 -42.24 22.96
CA PRO A 111 -5.17 -43.11 23.52
C PRO A 111 -4.74 -44.19 22.53
N THR A 112 -3.49 -44.65 22.66
CA THR A 112 -2.97 -45.74 21.83
C THR A 112 -3.67 -47.05 22.19
N LYS A 113 -4.25 -47.74 21.19
CA LYS A 113 -4.89 -49.05 21.38
C LYS A 113 -3.85 -50.13 21.75
N GLY A 114 -4.28 -51.15 22.49
CA GLY A 114 -3.47 -52.33 22.79
C GLY A 114 -2.48 -52.23 23.97
N ILE A 115 -2.41 -51.09 24.68
CA ILE A 115 -1.53 -50.95 25.85
C ILE A 115 -2.29 -51.37 27.12
N ALA A 116 -1.95 -52.52 27.71
CA ALA A 116 -2.58 -53.00 28.95
C ALA A 116 -2.26 -52.13 30.18
N ASN A 117 -0.97 -51.75 30.35
CA ASN A 117 -0.54 -50.94 31.49
C ASN A 117 -1.16 -49.53 31.44
N ILE A 118 -1.97 -49.21 32.45
CA ILE A 118 -2.73 -47.96 32.56
C ILE A 118 -1.78 -46.75 32.60
N ALA A 119 -0.72 -46.79 33.42
CA ALA A 119 0.25 -45.69 33.52
C ALA A 119 0.99 -45.47 32.19
N LYS A 120 1.42 -46.55 31.53
CA LYS A 120 2.04 -46.49 30.20
C LYS A 120 1.08 -45.93 29.14
N ARG A 121 -0.20 -46.28 29.21
CA ARG A 121 -1.23 -45.79 28.29
C ARG A 121 -1.45 -44.28 28.46
N GLU A 122 -1.58 -43.80 29.70
CA GLU A 122 -1.82 -42.38 30.00
C GLU A 122 -0.63 -41.50 29.67
N ARG A 123 0.60 -41.89 30.03
CA ARG A 123 1.80 -41.11 29.66
C ARG A 123 2.02 -41.03 28.16
N ASN A 124 1.75 -42.12 27.43
CA ASN A 124 1.83 -42.12 25.96
C ASN A 124 0.74 -41.25 25.33
N ARG A 125 -0.46 -41.22 25.92
CA ARG A 125 -1.55 -40.33 25.48
C ARG A 125 -1.17 -38.87 25.74
N GLY A 126 -0.70 -38.53 26.95
CA GLY A 126 -0.31 -37.18 27.31
C GLY A 126 0.83 -36.66 26.44
N ALA A 127 1.87 -37.45 26.23
CA ALA A 127 2.97 -37.09 25.32
C ALA A 127 2.48 -36.86 23.88
N LYS A 128 1.56 -37.69 23.37
CA LYS A 128 0.93 -37.49 22.05
C LYS A 128 0.08 -36.22 21.98
N GLN A 129 -0.63 -35.89 23.05
CA GLN A 129 -1.45 -34.67 23.12
C GLN A 129 -0.57 -33.41 23.11
N LEU A 130 0.53 -33.41 23.87
CA LEU A 130 1.49 -32.31 23.89
C LEU A 130 2.21 -32.14 22.55
N ASP A 131 2.65 -33.25 21.94
CA ASP A 131 3.27 -33.23 20.60
C ASP A 131 2.28 -32.72 19.53
N ALA A 132 1.01 -33.14 19.61
CA ALA A 132 -0.04 -32.63 18.73
C ALA A 132 -0.27 -31.12 18.92
N LEU A 133 -0.41 -30.64 20.16
CA LEU A 133 -0.57 -29.21 20.44
C LEU A 133 0.61 -28.40 19.91
N MET A 134 1.84 -28.84 20.18
CA MET A 134 3.06 -28.22 19.68
C MET A 134 3.04 -28.11 18.15
N LYS A 135 2.68 -29.20 17.44
CA LYS A 135 2.62 -29.21 15.97
C LYS A 135 1.54 -28.28 15.43
N GLU A 136 0.33 -28.33 16.00
CA GLU A 136 -0.80 -27.48 15.58
C GLU A 136 -0.50 -25.98 15.77
N LEU A 137 0.30 -25.62 16.78
CA LEU A 137 0.78 -24.25 16.98
C LEU A 137 1.95 -23.90 16.05
N ALA A 138 2.94 -24.79 15.89
CA ALA A 138 4.19 -24.47 15.20
C ALA A 138 4.12 -24.55 13.67
N VAL A 139 3.28 -25.42 13.12
CA VAL A 139 3.17 -25.61 11.66
C VAL A 139 2.64 -24.34 10.96
N PRO A 140 1.55 -23.69 11.40
CA PRO A 140 1.09 -22.45 10.79
C PRO A 140 2.16 -21.34 10.83
N LEU A 141 2.85 -21.19 11.96
CA LEU A 141 3.91 -20.19 12.09
C LEU A 141 5.07 -20.44 11.11
N ARG A 142 5.41 -21.71 10.88
CA ARG A 142 6.40 -22.11 9.88
C ARG A 142 5.94 -21.72 8.48
N GLU A 143 4.72 -22.09 8.12
CA GLU A 143 4.14 -21.80 6.80
C GLU A 143 4.11 -20.30 6.52
N TYR A 144 3.81 -19.47 7.53
CA TYR A 144 3.89 -18.02 7.38
C TYR A 144 5.31 -17.56 7.10
N THR A 145 6.31 -18.01 7.86
CA THR A 145 7.70 -17.60 7.66
C THR A 145 8.30 -18.08 6.33
N GLU A 146 7.82 -19.20 5.78
CA GLU A 146 8.30 -19.76 4.52
C GLU A 146 7.64 -19.10 3.30
N ASN A 147 6.34 -18.78 3.38
CA ASN A 147 5.56 -18.27 2.25
C ASN A 147 5.44 -16.73 2.20
N PHE A 148 5.94 -16.01 3.21
CA PHE A 148 6.09 -14.56 3.10
C PHE A 148 7.33 -14.22 2.27
N PRO A 149 7.22 -13.32 1.27
CA PRO A 149 8.32 -13.01 0.37
C PRO A 149 9.42 -12.27 1.13
N LYS A 150 10.66 -12.74 0.97
CA LYS A 150 11.82 -12.05 1.56
C LYS A 150 12.08 -10.77 0.78
N LYS A 151 12.35 -9.67 1.50
CA LYS A 151 12.66 -8.36 0.89
C LYS A 151 13.74 -8.41 -0.20
N LYS A 152 14.74 -9.28 -0.05
CA LYS A 152 15.82 -9.48 -1.05
C LYS A 152 15.33 -9.98 -2.42
N TYR A 153 14.19 -10.65 -2.49
CA TYR A 153 13.66 -11.26 -3.71
C TYR A 153 12.50 -10.49 -4.34
N LEU A 154 11.90 -9.57 -3.58
CA LEU A 154 10.84 -8.69 -4.08
C LEU A 154 11.34 -7.77 -5.20
N HIS A 155 10.43 -7.35 -6.06
CA HIS A 155 10.71 -6.30 -7.03
C HIS A 155 11.09 -4.99 -6.31
N PRO A 156 12.06 -4.18 -6.79
CA PRO A 156 12.48 -2.94 -6.14
C PRO A 156 11.34 -1.99 -5.78
N TYR A 157 10.35 -1.85 -6.68
CA TYR A 157 9.13 -1.09 -6.41
C TYR A 157 8.37 -1.59 -5.16
N GLU A 158 8.15 -2.90 -5.05
CA GLU A 158 7.46 -3.51 -3.91
C GLU A 158 8.28 -3.38 -2.61
N ARG A 159 9.61 -3.41 -2.68
CA ARG A 159 10.48 -3.12 -1.52
C ARG A 159 10.25 -1.71 -1.01
N SER A 160 10.21 -0.72 -1.91
CA SER A 160 9.90 0.66 -1.55
C SER A 160 8.51 0.78 -0.95
N LEU A 161 7.51 0.05 -1.45
CA LEU A 161 6.17 0.05 -0.85
C LEU A 161 6.17 -0.50 0.59
N ILE A 162 6.94 -1.55 0.89
CA ILE A 162 7.09 -2.06 2.25
C ILE A 162 7.68 -1.00 3.17
N GLU A 163 8.79 -0.37 2.75
CA GLU A 163 9.49 0.65 3.53
C GLU A 163 8.58 1.86 3.82
N LEU A 164 7.89 2.36 2.80
CA LEU A 164 6.98 3.51 2.92
C LEU A 164 5.76 3.22 3.80
N THR A 165 5.36 1.96 3.92
CA THR A 165 4.15 1.56 4.64
C THR A 165 4.42 1.12 6.07
N LEU A 166 5.45 0.30 6.27
CA LEU A 166 5.73 -0.38 7.53
C LEU A 166 6.93 0.23 8.27
N GLY A 167 7.69 1.10 7.61
CA GLY A 167 8.97 1.60 8.10
C GLY A 167 10.11 0.62 7.86
N ASP A 168 11.33 1.12 8.05
CA ASP A 168 12.55 0.35 7.81
C ASP A 168 12.71 -0.78 8.86
N GLY A 169 12.87 -2.02 8.39
CA GLY A 169 13.20 -3.19 9.20
C GLY A 169 12.04 -3.82 9.99
N ASN A 170 10.90 -3.14 10.11
CA ASN A 170 9.75 -3.64 10.87
C ASN A 170 9.19 -4.96 10.29
N TYR A 171 9.11 -5.06 8.96
CA TYR A 171 8.65 -6.25 8.26
C TYR A 171 9.50 -7.49 8.60
N GLU A 172 10.82 -7.37 8.51
CA GLU A 172 11.77 -8.43 8.84
C GLU A 172 11.77 -8.75 10.33
N GLU A 173 11.64 -7.73 11.19
CA GLU A 173 11.62 -7.91 12.63
C GLU A 173 10.40 -8.76 13.07
N VAL A 174 9.22 -8.48 12.52
CA VAL A 174 8.01 -9.27 12.82
C VAL A 174 8.17 -10.71 12.36
N LEU A 175 8.64 -10.95 11.13
CA LEU A 175 8.90 -12.30 10.63
C LEU A 175 9.89 -13.07 11.50
N ARG A 176 10.97 -12.40 11.95
CA ARG A 176 11.96 -12.98 12.86
C ARG A 176 11.35 -13.33 14.22
N LYS A 177 10.49 -12.47 14.77
CA LYS A 177 9.78 -12.73 16.03
C LYS A 177 8.81 -13.89 15.90
N VAL A 178 8.12 -14.05 14.76
CA VAL A 178 7.25 -15.21 14.50
C VAL A 178 8.06 -16.51 14.46
N ASP A 179 9.21 -16.53 13.79
CA ASP A 179 10.09 -17.71 13.79
C ASP A 179 10.67 -18.01 15.19
N ALA A 180 10.98 -16.97 15.98
CA ALA A 180 11.41 -17.13 17.37
C ALA A 180 10.32 -17.78 18.24
N LEU A 181 9.07 -17.30 18.13
CA LEU A 181 7.91 -17.89 18.80
C LEU A 181 7.73 -19.36 18.41
N ARG A 182 7.82 -19.66 17.11
CA ARG A 182 7.75 -21.04 16.60
C ARG A 182 8.82 -21.92 17.24
N LYS A 183 10.08 -21.48 17.26
CA LYS A 183 11.19 -22.22 17.89
C LYS A 183 10.95 -22.44 19.39
N LYS A 184 10.45 -21.44 20.11
CA LYS A 184 10.13 -21.52 21.54
C LYS A 184 9.03 -22.55 21.82
N VAL A 185 7.93 -22.51 21.05
CA VAL A 185 6.84 -23.50 21.13
C VAL A 185 7.34 -24.91 20.87
N VAL A 186 8.19 -25.11 19.84
CA VAL A 186 8.78 -26.43 19.54
C VAL A 186 9.70 -26.91 20.67
N GLY A 187 10.52 -26.02 21.23
CA GLY A 187 11.40 -26.35 22.35
C GLY A 187 10.63 -26.80 23.59
N VAL A 188 9.68 -25.98 24.03
CA VAL A 188 8.83 -26.25 25.20
C VAL A 188 7.96 -27.50 24.97
N GLY A 189 7.37 -27.65 23.78
CA GLY A 189 6.53 -28.80 23.46
C GLY A 189 7.29 -30.12 23.51
N LYS A 190 8.52 -30.17 22.97
CA LYS A 190 9.40 -31.35 23.05
C LYS A 190 9.80 -31.67 24.49
N GLU A 191 10.13 -30.66 25.28
CA GLU A 191 10.47 -30.82 26.70
C GLU A 191 9.31 -31.42 27.49
N CYS A 192 8.12 -30.81 27.41
CA CYS A 192 6.92 -31.28 28.12
C CYS A 192 6.50 -32.68 27.68
N ALA A 193 6.52 -32.97 26.37
CA ALA A 193 6.19 -34.31 25.86
C ALA A 193 7.19 -35.37 26.35
N SER A 194 8.48 -35.04 26.42
CA SER A 194 9.53 -35.92 26.95
C SER A 194 9.36 -36.18 28.45
N LEU A 195 9.05 -35.15 29.25
CA LEU A 195 8.79 -35.28 30.69
C LEU A 195 7.56 -36.16 30.95
N CYS A 196 6.46 -35.92 30.22
CA CYS A 196 5.26 -36.73 30.32
C CYS A 196 5.55 -38.20 29.96
N ALA A 197 6.31 -38.46 28.89
CA ALA A 197 6.67 -39.82 28.49
C ALA A 197 7.50 -40.60 29.54
N LYS A 198 8.23 -39.89 30.42
CA LYS A 198 9.05 -40.46 31.49
C LYS A 198 8.28 -40.71 32.79
N SER A 199 7.03 -40.24 32.92
CA SER A 199 6.23 -40.42 34.12
C SER A 199 6.05 -41.89 34.48
N LEU A 200 6.10 -42.18 35.79
CA LEU A 200 6.03 -43.54 36.33
C LEU A 200 4.59 -43.93 36.69
N THR A 201 3.81 -42.97 37.19
CA THR A 201 2.44 -43.20 37.64
C THR A 201 1.41 -42.54 36.72
N LYS A 202 0.17 -43.04 36.75
CA LYS A 202 -0.96 -42.42 36.04
C LYS A 202 -1.19 -40.97 36.48
N ARG A 203 -1.12 -40.73 37.79
CA ARG A 203 -1.37 -39.42 38.38
C ARG A 203 -0.33 -38.41 37.92
N GLU A 204 0.94 -38.77 38.04
CA GLU A 204 2.07 -37.96 37.58
C GLU A 204 1.95 -37.65 36.08
N ALA A 205 1.60 -38.64 35.24
CA ALA A 205 1.40 -38.41 33.81
C ALA A 205 0.29 -37.38 33.51
N GLY A 206 -0.80 -37.38 34.28
CA GLY A 206 -1.88 -36.41 34.17
C GLY A 206 -1.49 -35.01 34.64
N GLU A 207 -0.75 -34.91 35.75
CA GLU A 207 -0.21 -33.64 36.26
C GLU A 207 0.76 -33.00 35.24
N ARG A 208 1.70 -33.78 34.71
CA ARG A 208 2.66 -33.33 33.67
C ARG A 208 1.97 -32.92 32.37
N LEU A 209 0.88 -33.59 32.01
CA LEU A 209 0.08 -33.20 30.85
C LEU A 209 -0.56 -31.84 31.05
N ASN A 210 -1.23 -31.62 32.19
CA ASN A 210 -1.88 -30.34 32.49
C ASN A 210 -0.85 -29.20 32.56
N GLU A 211 0.26 -29.41 33.28
CA GLU A 211 1.37 -28.46 33.36
C GLU A 211 1.93 -28.13 31.97
N GLY A 212 2.12 -29.13 31.11
CA GLY A 212 2.61 -28.94 29.75
C GLY A 212 1.64 -28.17 28.84
N LEU A 213 0.33 -28.41 28.99
CA LEU A 213 -0.70 -27.67 28.26
C LEU A 213 -0.74 -26.20 28.68
N GLU A 214 -0.73 -25.94 29.99
CA GLU A 214 -0.70 -24.58 30.55
C GLU A 214 0.56 -23.83 30.12
N LYS A 215 1.73 -24.47 30.21
CA LYS A 215 3.02 -23.87 29.80
C LYS A 215 3.03 -23.51 28.30
N LEU A 216 2.53 -24.38 27.43
CA LEU A 216 2.43 -24.10 25.99
C LEU A 216 1.43 -22.98 25.69
N GLU A 217 0.28 -22.99 26.38
CA GLU A 217 -0.75 -21.97 26.25
C GLU A 217 -0.23 -20.58 26.68
N GLU A 218 0.47 -20.52 27.81
CA GLU A 218 1.08 -19.29 28.34
C GLU A 218 2.14 -18.76 27.38
N VAL A 219 3.07 -19.60 26.93
CA VAL A 219 4.13 -19.21 25.97
C VAL A 219 3.52 -18.61 24.71
N PHE A 220 2.47 -19.22 24.16
CA PHE A 220 1.81 -18.71 22.97
C PHE A 220 1.01 -17.43 23.25
N LYS A 221 0.31 -17.31 24.39
CA LYS A 221 -0.44 -16.10 24.76
C LYS A 221 0.47 -14.89 24.96
N CYS A 222 1.62 -15.06 25.62
CA CYS A 222 2.56 -13.97 25.88
C CYS A 222 3.11 -13.33 24.60
N GLU A 223 3.35 -14.14 23.57
CA GLU A 223 3.97 -13.69 22.30
C GLU A 223 2.98 -13.66 21.13
N GLY A 224 1.71 -14.03 21.35
CA GLY A 224 0.68 -14.15 20.31
C GLY A 224 0.40 -12.85 19.56
N LYS A 225 0.63 -11.69 20.21
CA LYS A 225 0.51 -10.37 19.57
C LYS A 225 1.37 -10.26 18.30
N VAL A 226 2.54 -10.90 18.26
CA VAL A 226 3.41 -10.88 17.07
C VAL A 226 2.72 -11.51 15.86
N VAL A 227 1.88 -12.53 16.07
CA VAL A 227 1.10 -13.17 15.00
C VAL A 227 0.00 -12.23 14.51
N ASP A 228 -0.61 -11.47 15.42
CA ASP A 228 -1.61 -10.45 15.07
C ASP A 228 -0.97 -9.25 14.34
N ASP A 229 0.26 -8.88 14.69
CA ASP A 229 1.05 -7.88 13.97
C ASP A 229 1.34 -8.38 12.54
N LEU A 230 1.74 -9.64 12.37
CA LEU A 230 1.91 -10.26 11.05
C LEU A 230 0.59 -10.30 10.25
N LEU A 231 -0.54 -10.62 10.91
CA LEU A 231 -1.87 -10.59 10.31
C LEU A 231 -2.19 -9.19 9.77
N ASN A 232 -1.91 -8.15 10.55
CA ASN A 232 -2.14 -6.78 10.14
C ASN A 232 -1.25 -6.40 8.95
N ILE A 233 0.04 -6.72 8.99
CA ILE A 233 0.95 -6.56 7.84
C ILE A 233 0.39 -7.24 6.59
N ALA A 234 -0.05 -8.49 6.70
CA ALA A 234 -0.57 -9.24 5.57
C ALA A 234 -1.82 -8.61 4.97
N LYS A 235 -2.73 -8.09 5.82
CA LYS A 235 -3.93 -7.36 5.38
C LYS A 235 -3.55 -6.07 4.64
N THR A 236 -2.61 -5.32 5.20
CA THR A 236 -2.14 -4.05 4.64
C THR A 236 -1.50 -4.24 3.27
N LEU A 237 -0.60 -5.23 3.14
CA LEU A 237 0.09 -5.50 1.88
C LEU A 237 -0.86 -6.05 0.82
N ARG A 238 -1.81 -6.95 1.17
CA ARG A 238 -2.81 -7.46 0.21
C ARG A 238 -3.74 -6.38 -0.35
N ALA A 239 -3.93 -5.26 0.36
CA ALA A 239 -4.77 -4.16 -0.10
C ALA A 239 -4.09 -3.26 -1.14
N MET A 240 -2.77 -3.43 -1.37
CA MET A 240 -2.02 -2.65 -2.35
C MET A 240 -2.46 -2.96 -3.78
N PRO A 241 -2.48 -1.96 -4.67
CA PRO A 241 -2.73 -2.18 -6.09
C PRO A 241 -1.58 -3.00 -6.72
N VAL A 242 -1.92 -3.81 -7.72
CA VAL A 242 -0.93 -4.49 -8.56
C VAL A 242 -0.63 -3.60 -9.75
N VAL A 243 0.66 -3.41 -10.02
CA VAL A 243 1.11 -2.75 -11.25
C VAL A 243 1.55 -3.81 -12.24
N ASP A 244 1.13 -3.67 -13.49
CA ASP A 244 1.59 -4.49 -14.60
C ASP A 244 2.84 -3.85 -15.22
N LEU A 245 3.93 -4.62 -15.32
CA LEU A 245 5.18 -4.17 -15.91
C LEU A 245 5.15 -4.20 -17.45
N GLU A 246 4.25 -4.99 -18.05
CA GLU A 246 4.16 -5.12 -19.50
C GLU A 246 3.36 -3.98 -20.13
N THR A 247 2.41 -3.43 -19.37
CA THR A 247 1.59 -2.31 -19.81
C THR A 247 2.35 -0.98 -19.66
N PRO A 248 2.60 -0.23 -20.75
CA PRO A 248 3.27 1.06 -20.67
C PRO A 248 2.43 2.03 -19.84
N THR A 249 3.10 2.74 -18.92
CA THR A 249 2.45 3.66 -17.99
C THR A 249 2.95 5.09 -18.19
N LEU A 250 2.02 6.02 -18.39
CA LEU A 250 2.27 7.46 -18.36
C LEU A 250 2.15 8.00 -16.93
N CYS A 251 3.25 8.50 -16.37
CA CYS A 251 3.25 9.16 -15.07
C CYS A 251 3.20 10.67 -15.23
N LEU A 252 2.16 11.29 -14.68
CA LEU A 252 2.08 12.75 -14.61
C LEU A 252 2.86 13.24 -13.39
N VAL A 253 3.87 14.09 -13.62
CA VAL A 253 4.79 14.61 -12.59
C VAL A 253 4.75 16.13 -12.61
N GLY A 254 4.97 16.77 -11.47
CA GLY A 254 4.98 18.23 -11.33
C GLY A 254 4.52 18.68 -9.95
N ALA A 255 4.56 19.98 -9.69
CA ALA A 255 4.18 20.53 -8.40
C ALA A 255 2.72 20.21 -8.00
N PRO A 256 2.34 20.26 -6.71
CA PRO A 256 0.95 20.15 -6.30
C PRO A 256 0.05 21.15 -7.05
N ASN A 257 -1.22 20.79 -7.29
CA ASN A 257 -2.24 21.68 -7.87
C ASN A 257 -1.97 22.28 -9.28
N VAL A 258 -0.97 21.79 -10.02
CA VAL A 258 -0.68 22.22 -11.42
C VAL A 258 -1.70 21.70 -12.45
N GLY A 259 -2.58 20.78 -12.05
CA GLY A 259 -3.64 20.22 -12.92
C GLY A 259 -3.44 18.77 -13.37
N LYS A 260 -2.50 18.03 -12.77
CA LYS A 260 -2.21 16.61 -13.09
C LYS A 260 -3.45 15.72 -13.07
N SER A 261 -4.20 15.69 -11.97
CA SER A 261 -5.43 14.86 -11.86
C SER A 261 -6.49 15.21 -12.90
N SER A 262 -6.56 16.48 -13.34
CA SER A 262 -7.48 16.92 -14.39
C SER A 262 -7.04 16.38 -15.75
N LEU A 263 -5.74 16.42 -16.04
CA LEU A 263 -5.18 15.84 -17.26
C LEU A 263 -5.34 14.31 -17.30
N VAL A 264 -5.17 13.60 -16.18
CA VAL A 264 -5.45 12.14 -16.13
C VAL A 264 -6.89 11.83 -16.54
N ARG A 265 -7.87 12.60 -16.05
CA ARG A 265 -9.28 12.42 -16.43
C ARG A 265 -9.56 12.68 -17.91
N VAL A 266 -8.84 13.62 -18.52
CA VAL A 266 -8.98 13.97 -19.94
C VAL A 266 -8.30 12.95 -20.85
N LEU A 267 -7.14 12.43 -20.44
CA LEU A 267 -6.36 11.46 -21.20
C LEU A 267 -6.97 10.05 -21.12
N SER A 268 -7.56 9.70 -19.97
CA SER A 268 -8.22 8.42 -19.77
C SER A 268 -9.47 8.28 -20.65
N THR A 269 -9.59 7.13 -21.32
CA THR A 269 -10.78 6.77 -22.12
C THR A 269 -12.01 6.53 -21.23
N GLY A 270 -11.79 5.99 -20.03
CA GLY A 270 -12.82 5.70 -19.04
C GLY A 270 -12.70 6.57 -17.79
N LYS A 271 -13.56 6.31 -16.80
CA LYS A 271 -13.47 6.97 -15.48
C LYS A 271 -12.23 6.43 -14.75
N PRO A 272 -11.27 7.27 -14.35
CA PRO A 272 -10.11 6.81 -13.60
C PRO A 272 -10.49 6.22 -12.24
N GLU A 273 -9.76 5.19 -11.83
CA GLU A 273 -9.88 4.49 -10.56
C GLU A 273 -8.98 5.12 -9.50
N VAL A 274 -9.34 4.96 -8.23
CA VAL A 274 -8.54 5.46 -7.10
C VAL A 274 -7.82 4.27 -6.45
N CYS A 275 -6.51 4.20 -6.67
CA CYS A 275 -5.61 3.22 -6.10
C CYS A 275 -5.25 3.59 -4.66
N ASN A 276 -5.74 2.80 -3.70
CA ASN A 276 -5.50 3.05 -2.29
C ASN A 276 -4.15 2.51 -1.86
N TYR A 277 -3.29 3.40 -1.36
CA TYR A 277 -2.05 3.03 -0.68
C TYR A 277 -2.23 3.29 0.83
N PRO A 278 -1.90 2.34 1.71
CA PRO A 278 -2.17 2.44 3.16
C PRO A 278 -1.57 3.66 3.86
N PHE A 279 -0.46 4.20 3.36
CA PHE A 279 0.18 5.41 3.89
C PHE A 279 -0.35 6.71 3.27
N THR A 280 -1.40 6.65 2.46
CA THR A 280 -1.96 7.78 1.72
C THR A 280 -3.35 8.12 2.22
N THR A 281 -3.62 9.41 2.45
CA THR A 281 -4.96 9.89 2.86
C THR A 281 -5.90 10.01 1.67
N ARG A 282 -5.35 10.25 0.48
CA ARG A 282 -6.02 10.28 -0.80
C ARG A 282 -5.27 9.30 -1.70
N GLY A 283 -5.95 8.26 -2.16
CA GLY A 283 -5.36 7.30 -3.09
C GLY A 283 -4.89 7.98 -4.38
N ILE A 284 -4.10 7.26 -5.16
CA ILE A 284 -3.56 7.71 -6.44
C ILE A 284 -4.59 7.49 -7.54
N LEU A 285 -4.77 8.48 -8.42
CA LEU A 285 -5.70 8.36 -9.54
C LEU A 285 -5.02 7.62 -10.70
N MET A 286 -5.60 6.51 -11.14
CA MET A 286 -5.11 5.71 -12.26
C MET A 286 -6.19 5.57 -13.32
N GLY A 287 -5.90 5.99 -14.53
CA GLY A 287 -6.75 5.87 -15.70
C GLY A 287 -6.19 4.89 -16.71
N HIS A 288 -7.03 4.56 -17.70
CA HIS A 288 -6.66 3.68 -18.80
C HIS A 288 -6.88 4.40 -20.12
N ILE A 289 -5.94 4.24 -21.03
CA ILE A 289 -6.02 4.77 -22.39
C ILE A 289 -6.18 3.56 -23.31
N ALA A 290 -7.29 3.51 -24.03
CA ALA A 290 -7.54 2.51 -25.05
C ALA A 290 -7.64 3.22 -26.41
N LEU A 291 -6.65 2.99 -27.28
CA LEU A 291 -6.63 3.52 -28.65
C LEU A 291 -6.08 2.46 -29.59
N ASN A 292 -6.71 2.28 -30.76
CA ASN A 292 -6.22 1.36 -31.81
C ASN A 292 -5.92 -0.08 -31.32
N PHE A 293 -6.77 -0.63 -30.44
CA PHE A 293 -6.57 -1.95 -29.80
C PHE A 293 -5.32 -2.07 -28.91
N GLN A 294 -4.68 -0.95 -28.60
CA GLN A 294 -3.58 -0.86 -27.64
C GLN A 294 -4.11 -0.30 -26.32
N HIS A 295 -3.59 -0.86 -25.23
CA HIS A 295 -3.96 -0.49 -23.87
C HIS A 295 -2.75 0.08 -23.15
N PHE A 296 -2.94 1.25 -22.55
CA PHE A 296 -1.93 1.93 -21.76
C PHE A 296 -2.52 2.38 -20.42
N GLN A 297 -1.65 2.64 -19.46
CA GLN A 297 -2.02 3.19 -18.16
C GLN A 297 -1.60 4.65 -18.07
N VAL A 298 -2.37 5.45 -17.35
CA VAL A 298 -2.02 6.83 -17.01
C VAL A 298 -2.24 7.05 -15.53
N THR A 299 -1.24 7.54 -14.80
CA THR A 299 -1.31 7.69 -13.35
C THR A 299 -0.97 9.11 -12.92
N ASP A 300 -1.76 9.62 -11.97
CA ASP A 300 -1.54 10.89 -11.29
C ASP A 300 -0.61 10.68 -10.11
N THR A 301 0.66 11.05 -10.25
CA THR A 301 1.58 10.92 -9.13
C THR A 301 1.40 12.08 -8.15
N PRO A 302 1.60 11.86 -6.83
CA PRO A 302 1.66 12.96 -5.88
C PRO A 302 2.66 14.04 -6.30
N GLY A 303 2.29 15.30 -6.07
CA GLY A 303 3.11 16.43 -6.49
C GLY A 303 4.43 16.52 -5.73
N LEU A 304 5.47 16.95 -6.43
CA LEU A 304 6.82 17.12 -5.87
C LEU A 304 7.05 18.56 -5.43
N LEU A 305 7.75 18.74 -4.32
CA LEU A 305 8.17 20.05 -3.81
C LEU A 305 9.69 20.16 -3.78
N LYS A 306 10.21 21.38 -3.75
CA LYS A 306 11.64 21.65 -3.68
C LYS A 306 12.14 21.37 -2.26
N ARG A 307 12.73 20.20 -2.05
CA ARG A 307 13.30 19.75 -0.77
C ARG A 307 14.26 18.59 -1.01
N CYS A 308 15.15 18.35 -0.05
CA CYS A 308 16.06 17.20 -0.07
C CYS A 308 15.28 15.88 0.01
N ASP A 309 15.85 14.80 -0.55
CA ASP A 309 15.21 13.48 -0.58
C ASP A 309 14.85 12.94 0.80
N GLU A 310 15.67 13.23 1.81
CA GLU A 310 15.44 12.82 3.21
C GLU A 310 14.15 13.45 3.78
N ASP A 311 13.92 14.73 3.47
CA ASP A 311 12.78 15.54 3.94
C ASP A 311 11.49 15.33 3.12
N ARG A 312 11.54 14.48 2.08
CA ARG A 312 10.36 14.13 1.29
C ARG A 312 9.41 13.27 2.11
N ASN A 313 8.12 13.60 2.01
CA ASN A 313 7.07 12.78 2.60
C ASN A 313 6.90 11.46 1.82
N ASN A 314 6.12 10.53 2.38
CA ASN A 314 5.93 9.20 1.77
C ASN A 314 5.25 9.26 0.39
N LEU A 315 4.46 10.31 0.11
CA LEU A 315 3.82 10.50 -1.20
C LEU A 315 4.83 10.89 -2.28
N GLU A 316 5.74 11.82 -1.97
CA GLU A 316 6.82 12.23 -2.86
C GLU A 316 7.81 11.09 -3.09
N LYS A 317 8.14 10.33 -2.04
CA LYS A 317 8.97 9.12 -2.13
C LYS A 317 8.31 8.03 -2.98
N LEU A 318 6.99 7.88 -2.91
CA LEU A 318 6.24 6.97 -3.79
C LEU A 318 6.35 7.39 -5.26
N THR A 319 6.21 8.69 -5.57
CA THR A 319 6.43 9.21 -6.93
C THR A 319 7.83 8.84 -7.43
N LEU A 320 8.86 9.06 -6.62
CA LEU A 320 10.23 8.70 -6.99
C LEU A 320 10.42 7.18 -7.18
N ALA A 321 9.80 6.35 -6.34
CA ALA A 321 9.87 4.90 -6.46
C ALA A 321 9.19 4.40 -7.75
N VAL A 322 8.07 5.00 -8.13
CA VAL A 322 7.39 4.71 -9.41
C VAL A 322 8.32 5.04 -10.59
N LEU A 323 8.90 6.24 -10.61
CA LEU A 323 9.79 6.66 -11.69
C LEU A 323 11.12 5.88 -11.71
N SER A 324 11.59 5.37 -10.57
CA SER A 324 12.87 4.66 -10.52
C SER A 324 12.76 3.20 -10.94
N HIS A 325 11.63 2.55 -10.62
CA HIS A 325 11.54 1.10 -10.66
C HIS A 325 10.49 0.58 -11.65
N LEU A 326 9.61 1.43 -12.19
CA LEU A 326 8.59 1.02 -13.15
C LEU A 326 8.92 1.56 -14.55
N PRO A 327 8.56 0.82 -15.62
CA PRO A 327 8.84 1.22 -16.99
C PRO A 327 7.90 2.33 -17.46
N THR A 328 8.13 3.54 -16.95
CA THR A 328 7.22 4.68 -17.13
C THR A 328 7.68 5.63 -18.24
N ALA A 329 6.72 6.33 -18.83
CA ALA A 329 6.98 7.56 -19.57
C ALA A 329 6.52 8.75 -18.72
N ILE A 330 7.24 9.87 -18.81
CA ILE A 330 7.02 11.03 -17.94
C ILE A 330 6.31 12.13 -18.71
N LEU A 331 5.17 12.57 -18.18
CA LEU A 331 4.52 13.80 -18.60
C LEU A 331 4.71 14.85 -17.50
N TYR A 332 5.60 15.82 -17.74
CA TYR A 332 5.86 16.86 -16.74
C TYR A 332 4.91 18.03 -16.94
N VAL A 333 4.17 18.37 -15.90
CA VAL A 333 3.15 19.43 -15.91
C VAL A 333 3.69 20.66 -15.20
N HIS A 334 3.81 21.74 -15.97
CA HIS A 334 4.21 23.06 -15.51
C HIS A 334 2.99 23.96 -15.33
N ASP A 335 3.04 24.84 -14.33
CA ASP A 335 2.06 25.91 -14.16
C ASP A 335 2.79 27.25 -14.00
N LEU A 336 2.82 28.03 -15.08
CA LEU A 336 3.50 29.32 -15.09
C LEU A 336 2.64 30.45 -14.52
N THR A 337 1.37 30.19 -14.15
CA THR A 337 0.47 31.21 -13.59
C THR A 337 0.86 31.63 -12.16
N GLY A 338 1.55 30.75 -11.43
CA GLY A 338 1.85 30.94 -10.00
C GLY A 338 0.68 30.59 -9.06
N GLU A 339 -0.49 30.18 -9.58
CA GLU A 339 -1.67 29.91 -8.75
C GLU A 339 -1.65 28.55 -8.05
N CYS A 340 -0.77 27.62 -8.46
CA CYS A 340 -0.67 26.29 -7.85
C CYS A 340 -0.08 26.30 -6.42
N GLY A 341 0.45 27.43 -5.95
CA GLY A 341 1.11 27.57 -4.66
C GLY A 341 2.59 27.22 -4.66
N THR A 342 3.18 26.95 -5.84
CA THR A 342 4.62 26.79 -6.03
C THR A 342 5.10 27.78 -7.09
N SER A 343 6.11 28.58 -6.78
CA SER A 343 6.62 29.60 -7.70
C SER A 343 7.13 28.95 -9.00
N PRO A 344 7.01 29.61 -10.18
CA PRO A 344 7.60 29.08 -11.40
C PRO A 344 9.11 28.80 -11.28
N SER A 345 9.83 29.59 -10.47
CA SER A 345 11.25 29.38 -10.19
C SER A 345 11.52 28.09 -9.43
N ASP A 346 10.74 27.79 -8.41
CA ASP A 346 10.89 26.53 -7.67
C ASP A 346 10.47 25.33 -8.53
N GLN A 347 9.40 25.48 -9.33
CA GLN A 347 9.03 24.47 -10.32
C GLN A 347 10.16 24.19 -11.31
N PHE A 348 10.91 25.21 -11.72
CA PHE A 348 12.06 25.06 -12.62
C PHE A 348 13.22 24.29 -11.98
N VAL A 349 13.50 24.54 -10.68
CA VAL A 349 14.52 23.79 -9.94
C VAL A 349 14.12 22.32 -9.82
N ILE A 350 12.88 22.03 -9.42
CA ILE A 350 12.36 20.66 -9.33
C ILE A 350 12.40 19.99 -10.71
N TYR A 351 12.01 20.70 -11.76
CA TYR A 351 12.02 20.19 -13.13
C TYR A 351 13.44 19.78 -13.55
N LYS A 352 14.44 20.65 -13.35
CA LYS A 352 15.84 20.34 -13.67
C LYS A 352 16.34 19.11 -12.90
N GLU A 353 16.04 19.04 -11.61
CA GLU A 353 16.42 17.91 -10.76
C GLU A 353 15.83 16.59 -11.28
N ILE A 354 14.52 16.53 -11.51
CA ILE A 354 13.85 15.31 -11.98
C ILE A 354 14.27 14.97 -13.42
N LYS A 355 14.46 15.96 -14.29
CA LYS A 355 14.90 15.75 -15.68
C LYS A 355 16.32 15.22 -15.76
N GLN A 356 17.22 15.70 -14.91
CA GLN A 356 18.58 15.15 -14.81
C GLN A 356 18.55 13.72 -14.27
N ARG A 357 17.77 13.48 -13.22
CA ARG A 357 17.70 12.19 -12.53
C ARG A 357 17.07 11.07 -13.35
N PHE A 358 16.04 11.38 -14.14
CA PHE A 358 15.28 10.41 -14.93
C PHE A 358 15.44 10.65 -16.44
N SER A 359 16.62 11.10 -16.87
CA SER A 359 16.93 11.44 -18.27
C SER A 359 16.76 10.29 -19.27
N ASN A 360 16.85 9.03 -18.82
CA ASN A 360 16.64 7.84 -19.66
C ASN A 360 15.17 7.59 -20.04
N HIS A 361 14.23 8.22 -19.32
CA HIS A 361 12.80 8.06 -19.59
C HIS A 361 12.40 8.79 -20.88
N LEU A 362 11.24 8.46 -21.43
CA LEU A 362 10.60 9.31 -22.43
C LEU A 362 9.93 10.49 -21.72
N TRP A 363 10.12 11.70 -22.25
CA TRP A 363 9.66 12.93 -21.64
C TRP A 363 8.74 13.72 -22.57
N LEU A 364 7.64 14.22 -22.01
CA LEU A 364 6.77 15.19 -22.64
C LEU A 364 6.44 16.32 -21.67
N ASP A 365 6.82 17.55 -22.04
CA ASP A 365 6.60 18.74 -21.22
C ASP A 365 5.29 19.44 -21.61
N VAL A 366 4.50 19.83 -20.61
CA VAL A 366 3.17 20.43 -20.79
C VAL A 366 3.02 21.65 -19.88
N VAL A 367 2.60 22.79 -20.44
CA VAL A 367 2.21 23.96 -19.65
C VAL A 367 0.70 23.99 -19.51
N SER A 368 0.24 23.71 -18.30
CA SER A 368 -1.17 23.70 -17.91
C SER A 368 -1.71 25.11 -17.67
N LYS A 369 -3.04 25.24 -17.59
CA LYS A 369 -3.78 26.49 -17.32
C LYS A 369 -3.41 27.63 -18.29
N CYS A 370 -3.17 27.29 -19.56
CA CYS A 370 -2.74 28.28 -20.54
C CYS A 370 -3.79 29.36 -20.83
N ASP A 371 -5.04 29.15 -20.43
CA ASP A 371 -6.13 30.12 -20.47
C ASP A 371 -5.95 31.30 -19.50
N ILE A 372 -5.16 31.13 -18.44
CA ILE A 372 -4.92 32.13 -17.39
C ILE A 372 -3.54 32.78 -17.53
N LEU A 373 -2.70 32.28 -18.47
CA LEU A 373 -1.39 32.86 -18.71
C LEU A 373 -1.54 34.29 -19.22
N GLN A 374 -1.19 35.25 -18.37
CA GLN A 374 -1.11 36.65 -18.77
C GLN A 374 0.06 36.83 -19.76
N GLU A 375 -0.15 37.60 -20.82
CA GLU A 375 0.95 38.14 -21.63
C GLU A 375 1.79 39.04 -20.70
N ALA A 376 2.93 38.51 -20.25
CA ALA A 376 3.82 38.93 -19.16
C ALA A 376 3.95 40.45 -18.85
N PRO A 377 4.40 40.86 -17.62
CA PRO A 377 5.10 40.03 -16.65
C PRO A 377 4.66 40.19 -15.17
N VAL A 378 4.54 39.08 -14.44
CA VAL A 378 4.75 39.11 -12.99
C VAL A 378 6.25 38.89 -12.74
N ILE A 379 7.00 39.99 -12.70
CA ILE A 379 8.39 39.97 -12.23
C ILE A 379 8.32 39.80 -10.71
N PHE A 380 8.45 38.56 -10.20
CA PHE A 380 8.93 38.38 -8.83
C PHE A 380 10.43 38.71 -8.84
N ILE A 381 10.76 39.98 -8.58
CA ILE A 381 12.11 40.38 -8.22
C ILE A 381 12.33 39.88 -6.79
N MET A 382 13.12 38.82 -6.64
CA MET A 382 13.90 38.67 -5.41
C MET A 382 15.36 38.80 -5.82
N GLU A 383 16.04 39.70 -5.11
CA GLU A 383 17.48 39.90 -5.14
C GLU A 383 18.16 38.55 -4.88
N ASP A 384 18.97 38.08 -5.81
CA ASP A 384 20.35 37.63 -5.57
C ASP A 384 20.97 37.05 -6.86
N SER A 385 21.97 37.82 -7.33
CA SER A 385 23.19 37.46 -8.09
C SER A 385 23.21 36.43 -9.23
N ASP A 386 23.81 36.91 -10.33
CA ASP A 386 24.74 36.22 -11.25
C ASP A 386 24.20 35.24 -12.32
N THR A 387 24.23 35.74 -13.57
CA THR A 387 24.51 35.08 -14.86
C THR A 387 23.71 33.83 -15.31
N ASP A 388 22.98 33.12 -14.44
CA ASP A 388 22.17 31.94 -14.74
C ASP A 388 20.70 32.27 -15.08
N ASN A 389 20.33 33.55 -15.08
CA ASN A 389 18.93 33.98 -15.07
C ASN A 389 18.23 33.96 -16.44
N LEU A 390 18.97 33.85 -17.56
CA LEU A 390 18.35 33.87 -18.89
C LEU A 390 17.48 32.64 -19.17
N GLU A 391 17.91 31.46 -18.73
CA GLU A 391 17.14 30.22 -18.91
C GLU A 391 15.89 30.23 -18.03
N LEU A 392 16.02 30.67 -16.78
CA LEU A 392 14.90 30.83 -15.86
C LEU A 392 13.90 31.90 -16.36
N GLU A 393 14.38 33.02 -16.89
CA GLU A 393 13.54 34.04 -17.50
C GLU A 393 12.77 33.50 -18.72
N ARG A 394 13.44 32.72 -19.59
CA ARG A 394 12.79 32.04 -20.72
C ARG A 394 11.72 31.07 -20.23
N TYR A 395 12.05 30.26 -19.23
CA TYR A 395 11.13 29.32 -18.61
C TYR A 395 9.90 30.04 -18.01
N ARG A 396 10.10 31.13 -17.27
CA ARG A 396 8.99 31.92 -16.70
C ARG A 396 8.04 32.46 -17.78
N LYS A 397 8.57 32.80 -18.97
CA LYS A 397 7.79 33.37 -20.07
C LYS A 397 7.07 32.33 -20.92
N LYS A 398 7.73 31.20 -21.23
CA LYS A 398 7.25 30.24 -22.24
C LYS A 398 7.23 28.78 -21.77
N GLY A 399 7.77 28.50 -20.58
CA GLY A 399 8.04 27.15 -20.13
C GLY A 399 9.27 26.55 -20.83
N PRO A 400 9.49 25.23 -20.70
CA PRO A 400 10.56 24.56 -21.41
C PRO A 400 10.30 24.53 -22.92
N GLU A 401 11.38 24.49 -23.70
CA GLU A 401 11.30 24.51 -25.16
C GLU A 401 10.58 23.26 -25.70
N GLY A 402 9.63 23.46 -26.62
CA GLY A 402 8.81 22.38 -27.17
C GLY A 402 7.62 21.95 -26.30
N ALA A 403 7.39 22.60 -25.16
CA ALA A 403 6.24 22.28 -24.30
C ALA A 403 4.89 22.57 -24.98
N ILE A 404 3.93 21.69 -24.77
CA ILE A 404 2.56 21.87 -25.29
C ILE A 404 1.78 22.77 -24.32
N LEU A 405 1.17 23.83 -24.84
CA LEU A 405 0.28 24.69 -24.05
C LEU A 405 -1.12 24.07 -23.99
N VAL A 406 -1.61 23.77 -22.78
CA VAL A 406 -2.91 23.12 -22.59
C VAL A 406 -3.81 23.86 -21.62
N SER A 407 -5.10 23.89 -21.95
CA SER A 407 -6.15 24.27 -21.02
C SER A 407 -7.21 23.18 -20.97
N VAL A 408 -7.36 22.56 -19.80
CA VAL A 408 -8.43 21.57 -19.57
C VAL A 408 -9.80 22.25 -19.59
N LYS A 409 -9.88 23.52 -19.16
CA LYS A 409 -11.11 24.29 -19.10
C LYS A 409 -11.63 24.64 -20.49
N ASP A 410 -10.75 25.13 -21.35
CA ASP A 410 -11.12 25.62 -22.69
C ASP A 410 -10.95 24.55 -23.78
N GLY A 411 -10.37 23.39 -23.45
CA GLY A 411 -10.09 22.31 -24.41
C GLY A 411 -8.87 22.55 -25.29
N LYS A 412 -8.18 23.69 -25.14
CA LYS A 412 -7.04 24.08 -25.98
C LYS A 412 -5.85 23.13 -25.80
N GLY A 413 -5.25 22.70 -26.90
CA GLY A 413 -4.05 21.87 -26.93
C GLY A 413 -4.24 20.40 -26.51
N LEU A 414 -5.46 19.99 -26.12
CA LEU A 414 -5.72 18.64 -25.62
C LEU A 414 -5.62 17.56 -26.72
N ASP A 415 -6.03 17.88 -27.95
CA ASP A 415 -5.97 16.92 -29.05
C ASP A 415 -4.52 16.68 -29.50
N GLU A 416 -3.72 17.75 -29.61
CA GLU A 416 -2.27 17.63 -29.86
C GLU A 416 -1.59 16.82 -28.76
N LEU A 417 -1.94 17.09 -27.49
CA LEU A 417 -1.42 16.34 -26.35
C LEU A 417 -1.74 14.85 -26.45
N LYS A 418 -2.99 14.47 -26.76
CA LYS A 418 -3.39 13.07 -26.88
C LYS A 418 -2.62 12.33 -27.96
N VAL A 419 -2.38 12.98 -29.10
CA VAL A 419 -1.58 12.40 -30.20
C VAL A 419 -0.14 12.16 -29.76
N LYS A 420 0.54 13.17 -29.19
CA LYS A 420 1.94 13.00 -28.74
C LYS A 420 2.08 12.00 -27.59
N VAL A 421 1.11 11.97 -26.67
CA VAL A 421 1.06 10.97 -25.59
C VAL A 421 0.96 9.56 -26.16
N HIS A 422 0.09 9.36 -27.17
CA HIS A 422 -0.05 8.07 -27.82
C HIS A 422 1.26 7.63 -28.51
N GLU A 423 1.87 8.49 -29.32
CA GLU A 423 3.17 8.21 -29.97
C GLU A 423 4.26 7.84 -28.96
N MET A 424 4.33 8.58 -27.86
CA MET A 424 5.27 8.32 -26.77
C MET A 424 5.01 6.96 -26.10
N LEU A 425 3.76 6.62 -25.83
CA LEU A 425 3.40 5.34 -25.20
C LEU A 425 3.61 4.13 -26.11
N VAL A 426 3.38 4.28 -27.42
CA VAL A 426 3.75 3.26 -28.41
C VAL A 426 5.26 3.03 -28.39
N THR A 427 6.06 4.10 -28.41
CA THR A 427 7.52 4.01 -28.33
C THR A 427 7.97 3.33 -27.02
N GLN A 428 7.31 3.64 -25.90
CA GLN A 428 7.58 3.00 -24.62
C GLN A 428 7.23 1.51 -24.63
N MET A 429 6.12 1.13 -25.27
CA MET A 429 5.74 -0.27 -25.45
C MET A 429 6.80 -1.07 -26.21
N ASP A 430 7.37 -0.49 -27.25
CA ASP A 430 8.42 -1.13 -28.03
C ASP A 430 9.73 -1.26 -27.23
N ARG A 431 10.06 -0.28 -26.38
CA ARG A 431 11.18 -0.37 -25.43
C ARG A 431 11.00 -1.54 -24.45
N ILE A 432 9.82 -1.68 -23.85
CA ILE A 432 9.50 -2.77 -22.91
C ILE A 432 9.57 -4.13 -23.60
N ARG A 433 9.08 -4.24 -24.84
CA ARG A 433 9.16 -5.48 -25.62
C ARG A 433 10.60 -5.86 -25.95
N SER A 434 11.42 -4.87 -26.31
CA SER A 434 12.83 -5.10 -26.66
C SER A 434 13.65 -5.57 -25.46
N SER A 435 13.50 -4.93 -24.30
CA SER A 435 14.21 -5.34 -23.07
C SER A 435 13.87 -6.77 -22.64
N LYS A 436 12.62 -7.21 -22.88
CA LYS A 436 12.19 -8.57 -22.55
C LYS A 436 12.86 -9.62 -23.44
N ILE A 437 13.06 -9.32 -24.72
CA ILE A 437 13.76 -10.22 -25.66
C ILE A 437 15.22 -10.42 -25.23
N ASP A 438 15.88 -9.35 -24.79
CA ASP A 438 17.27 -9.41 -24.29
C ASP A 438 17.38 -10.21 -22.99
N GLU A 439 16.39 -10.11 -22.08
CA GLU A 439 16.34 -10.90 -20.83
C GLU A 439 16.05 -12.39 -21.06
N ASP A 440 15.24 -12.72 -22.07
CA ASP A 440 14.85 -14.09 -22.38
C ASP A 440 15.90 -14.84 -23.24
N ASN A 441 16.82 -14.13 -23.91
CA ASN A 441 17.81 -14.74 -24.79
C ASN A 441 19.24 -14.19 -24.63
N PRO A 442 19.89 -14.43 -23.48
CA PRO A 442 21.21 -13.87 -23.18
C PRO A 442 22.37 -14.42 -24.05
N GLU A 443 22.16 -15.47 -24.84
CA GLU A 443 23.21 -16.14 -25.65
C GLU A 443 23.39 -15.57 -27.07
N LEU A 444 22.60 -14.57 -27.49
CA LEU A 444 22.74 -13.94 -28.81
C LEU A 444 23.46 -12.58 -28.78
N VAL A 445 23.84 -12.09 -27.60
CA VAL A 445 24.55 -10.82 -27.41
C VAL A 445 26.02 -11.11 -27.03
N THR A 446 26.75 -11.79 -27.91
CA THR A 446 28.22 -11.85 -27.87
C THR A 446 28.80 -11.82 -29.27
#